data_AF-A0A087R9G7-F1
#
_entry.id   AF-A0A087R9G7-F1
#
_cell.length_a   1.000
_cell.length_b   1.000
_cell.length_c   1.000
_cell.angle_alpha   90.00
_cell.angle_beta   90.00
_cell.angle_gamma   90.00
#
_symmetry.space_group_name_H-M   'P 1'
#
loop_
_entity.id
_entity.type
_entity.pdbx_description
1 polymer ?
#
loop_
_entity_poly.entity_id
_entity_poly.type
_entity_poly.pdbx_seq_one_letter_code
_entity_poly.pdbx_strand_id
1 'polypeptide(L)'
;ISVALRNAQRTVLVRRAPLRRAVCVLRAALGASRFDVGLVCAGNGLMQRLNGTYRQRPEPTDVLSFPFHQVAAGELPRPRCRDEYNLGDIFLGVEYIHQQCRASGEDFDSVLAVTAAHGLCHLLGYQHNTKPEWQQMYQKEVEILEELNRLTGASLRPL
;
A
#
# COMPACT_ATOMS: atom_id res chain seq x y z
N ILE A 1 8.39 -10.19 -12.96
CA ILE A 1 7.46 -9.21 -12.36
C ILE A 1 7.87 -9.01 -10.91
N SER A 2 8.09 -7.77 -10.53
CA SER A 2 8.91 -7.31 -9.42
C SER A 2 8.14 -6.34 -8.52
N VAL A 3 8.46 -6.37 -7.23
CA VAL A 3 8.11 -5.27 -6.32
C VAL A 3 9.38 -4.41 -6.24
N ALA A 4 9.34 -3.17 -6.71
CA ALA A 4 10.47 -2.26 -6.66
C ALA A 4 10.40 -1.41 -5.38
N LEU A 5 11.15 -1.81 -4.35
CA LEU A 5 11.16 -1.11 -3.06
C LEU A 5 12.36 -0.15 -2.95
N ARG A 6 12.09 1.14 -2.77
CA ARG A 6 13.06 2.19 -2.49
C ARG A 6 12.78 2.82 -1.11
N ASN A 7 13.81 2.93 -0.27
CA ASN A 7 13.73 3.78 0.92
C ASN A 7 14.32 5.16 0.62
N ALA A 8 13.47 6.19 0.61
CA ALA A 8 13.82 7.56 0.29
C ALA A 8 14.00 8.45 1.54
N GLN A 9 13.91 7.88 2.74
CA GLN A 9 14.14 8.56 4.02
C GLN A 9 15.29 7.93 4.82
N ARG A 10 15.75 8.63 5.86
CA ARG A 10 16.86 8.20 6.73
C ARG A 10 16.54 8.28 8.23
N THR A 11 15.32 8.68 8.60
CA THR A 11 14.88 8.94 9.98
C THR A 11 14.46 7.67 10.71
N VAL A 12 13.75 6.77 10.02
CA VAL A 12 13.20 5.53 10.61
C VAL A 12 13.81 4.31 9.95
N LEU A 13 14.23 3.33 10.75
CA LEU A 13 14.72 2.06 10.24
C LEU A 13 13.57 1.27 9.61
N VAL A 14 13.72 0.86 8.35
CA VAL A 14 12.72 0.06 7.63
C VAL A 14 13.31 -1.30 7.28
N ARG A 15 12.67 -2.37 7.75
CA ARG A 15 13.01 -3.75 7.39
C ARG A 15 12.51 -4.06 5.98
N ARG A 16 13.33 -3.74 4.98
CA ARG A 16 12.96 -3.82 3.55
C ARG A 16 12.61 -5.24 3.07
N ALA A 17 13.31 -6.26 3.57
CA ALA A 17 13.09 -7.64 3.11
C ALA A 17 11.72 -8.20 3.58
N PRO A 18 11.34 -8.10 4.87
CA PRO A 18 9.98 -8.43 5.31
C PRO A 18 8.90 -7.64 4.58
N LEU A 19 9.03 -6.32 4.47
CA LEU A 19 8.06 -5.47 3.79
C LEU A 19 7.88 -5.87 2.32
N ARG A 20 8.98 -6.12 1.59
CA ARG A 20 8.92 -6.61 0.20
C ARG A 20 8.19 -7.94 0.11
N ARG A 21 8.48 -8.88 1.03
CA ARG A 21 7.82 -10.19 1.05
C ARG A 21 6.31 -10.05 1.29
N ALA A 22 5.91 -9.22 2.26
CA ALA A 22 4.51 -8.94 2.53
C ALA A 22 3.79 -8.39 1.28
N VAL A 23 4.36 -7.38 0.62
CA VAL A 23 3.78 -6.82 -0.61
C VAL A 23 3.71 -7.83 -1.75
N CYS A 24 4.70 -8.72 -1.90
CA CYS A 24 4.64 -9.81 -2.87
C CYS A 24 3.44 -10.74 -2.62
N VAL A 25 3.19 -11.09 -1.35
CA VAL A 25 2.07 -11.96 -0.95
C VAL A 25 0.74 -11.25 -1.18
N LEU A 26 0.59 -10.02 -0.67
CA LEU A 26 -0.63 -9.22 -0.82
C LEU A 26 -1.00 -9.01 -2.30
N ARG A 27 -0.02 -8.65 -3.13
CA ARG A 27 -0.20 -8.52 -4.58
C ARG A 27 -0.62 -9.83 -5.24
N ALA A 28 -0.06 -10.96 -4.80
CA ALA A 28 -0.45 -12.27 -5.33
C ALA A 28 -1.89 -12.65 -4.92
N ALA A 29 -2.28 -12.35 -3.67
CA ALA A 29 -3.63 -12.55 -3.17
C ALA A 29 -4.67 -11.72 -3.95
N LEU A 30 -4.29 -10.53 -4.42
CA LEU A 30 -5.09 -9.70 -5.33
C LEU A 30 -5.19 -10.25 -6.78
N GLY A 31 -4.58 -11.40 -7.09
CA GLY A 31 -4.48 -11.90 -8.46
C GLY A 31 -3.55 -11.10 -9.38
N ALA A 32 -2.83 -10.12 -8.82
CA ALA A 32 -1.97 -9.19 -9.56
C ALA A 32 -0.49 -9.60 -9.55
N SER A 33 -0.17 -10.89 -9.33
CA SER A 33 1.20 -11.42 -9.29
C SER A 33 2.01 -11.13 -10.56
N ARG A 34 1.31 -10.85 -11.67
CA ARG A 34 1.88 -10.50 -12.98
C ARG A 34 2.13 -9.01 -13.21
N PHE A 35 1.79 -8.13 -12.27
CA PHE A 35 2.02 -6.70 -12.40
C PHE A 35 3.16 -6.21 -11.50
N ASP A 36 4.00 -5.33 -12.04
CA ASP A 36 5.01 -4.61 -11.28
C ASP A 36 4.34 -3.59 -10.35
N VAL A 37 4.97 -3.30 -9.22
CA VAL A 37 4.52 -2.24 -8.30
C VAL A 37 5.73 -1.54 -7.69
N GLY A 38 5.70 -0.22 -7.70
CA GLY A 38 6.66 0.62 -7.00
C GLY A 38 6.25 0.84 -5.56
N LEU A 39 7.19 0.70 -4.64
CA LEU A 39 7.00 1.01 -3.22
C LEU A 39 8.09 1.96 -2.75
N VAL A 40 7.69 3.13 -2.28
CA VAL A 40 8.60 4.18 -1.80
C VAL A 40 8.34 4.44 -0.33
N CYS A 41 9.32 4.14 0.53
CA CYS A 41 9.28 4.59 1.92
C CYS A 41 9.71 6.05 1.98
N ALA A 42 8.79 6.93 2.35
CA ALA A 42 8.95 8.37 2.36
C ALA A 42 8.93 8.94 3.78
N GLY A 43 9.66 10.05 3.97
CA GLY A 43 9.58 10.85 5.20
C GLY A 43 8.49 11.91 5.10
N ASN A 44 8.22 12.60 6.20
CA ASN A 44 7.08 13.53 6.31
C ASN A 44 7.14 14.67 5.29
N GLY A 45 8.32 15.25 5.04
CA GLY A 45 8.44 16.36 4.07
C GLY A 45 8.10 15.97 2.63
N LEU A 46 8.43 14.73 2.21
CA LEU A 46 8.05 14.24 0.87
C LEU A 46 6.55 13.96 0.82
N MET A 47 6.00 13.29 1.83
CA MET A 47 4.56 12.99 1.91
C MET A 47 3.72 14.27 1.92
N GLN A 48 4.10 15.25 2.74
CA GLN A 48 3.44 16.54 2.83
C GLN A 48 3.39 17.26 1.48
N ARG A 49 4.51 17.27 0.75
CA ARG A 49 4.59 17.88 -0.58
C ARG A 49 3.68 17.16 -1.58
N LEU A 50 3.75 15.82 -1.63
CA LEU A 50 2.92 15.04 -2.55
C LEU A 50 1.43 15.17 -2.22
N ASN A 51 1.05 15.11 -0.94
CA ASN A 51 -0.32 15.26 -0.50
C ASN A 51 -0.85 16.68 -0.81
N GLY A 52 -0.02 17.70 -0.64
CA GLY A 52 -0.33 19.07 -1.07
C GLY A 52 -0.54 19.18 -2.57
N THR A 53 0.35 18.62 -3.39
CA THR A 53 0.27 18.69 -4.86
C THR A 53 -0.93 17.92 -5.43
N TYR A 54 -1.17 16.69 -4.95
CA TYR A 54 -2.12 15.77 -5.59
C TYR A 54 -3.49 15.68 -4.89
N ARG A 55 -3.57 16.06 -3.61
CA ARG A 55 -4.82 16.01 -2.81
C ARG A 55 -5.21 17.36 -2.22
N GLN A 56 -4.43 18.42 -2.46
CA GLN A 56 -4.63 19.76 -1.88
C GLN A 56 -4.63 19.76 -0.33
N ARG A 57 -3.90 18.81 0.27
CA ARG A 57 -3.76 18.66 1.72
C ARG A 57 -2.27 18.69 2.08
N PRO A 58 -1.70 19.86 2.39
CA PRO A 58 -0.26 20.00 2.63
C PRO A 58 0.14 19.54 4.04
N GLU A 59 -0.21 18.29 4.37
CA GLU A 59 0.10 17.59 5.63
C GLU A 59 0.65 16.19 5.33
N PRO A 60 1.55 15.65 6.17
CA PRO A 60 1.99 14.26 6.04
C PRO A 60 0.82 13.30 6.24
N THR A 61 0.87 12.16 5.54
CA THR A 61 -0.13 11.09 5.61
C THR A 61 0.59 9.74 5.57
N ASP A 62 -0.10 8.68 5.93
CA ASP A 62 0.41 7.31 5.98
C ASP A 62 0.64 6.71 4.58
N VAL A 63 -0.23 7.01 3.61
CA VAL A 63 -0.10 6.45 2.26
C VAL A 63 -0.64 7.36 1.16
N LEU A 64 0.03 7.31 0.01
CA LEU A 64 -0.46 7.84 -1.26
C LEU A 64 -0.26 6.77 -2.34
N SER A 65 -1.32 6.48 -3.09
CA SER A 65 -1.30 5.54 -4.21
C SER A 65 -1.51 6.27 -5.53
N PHE A 66 -0.65 5.96 -6.50
CA PHE A 66 -0.67 6.51 -7.85
C PHE A 66 -0.89 5.39 -8.85
N PRO A 67 -2.15 5.08 -9.22
CA PRO A 67 -2.45 3.99 -10.14
C PRO A 67 -1.91 4.29 -11.54
N PHE A 68 -1.32 3.28 -12.17
CA PHE A 68 -0.95 3.33 -13.58
C PHE A 68 -2.16 3.14 -14.50
N HIS A 69 -3.12 2.31 -14.06
CA HIS A 69 -4.35 2.03 -14.80
C HIS A 69 -5.57 2.57 -14.07
N GLN A 70 -6.56 3.07 -14.82
CA GLN A 70 -7.89 3.31 -14.27
C GLN A 70 -8.76 2.07 -14.52
N VAL A 71 -9.10 1.37 -13.44
CA VAL A 71 -9.94 0.16 -13.45
C VAL A 71 -11.02 0.26 -12.38
N ALA A 72 -12.12 -0.45 -12.55
CA ALA A 72 -13.13 -0.57 -11.51
C ALA A 72 -12.64 -1.52 -10.40
N ALA A 73 -13.12 -1.29 -9.17
CA ALA A 73 -12.80 -2.15 -8.03
C ALA A 73 -13.14 -3.63 -8.33
N GLY A 74 -12.15 -4.51 -8.18
CA GLY A 74 -12.27 -5.95 -8.47
C GLY A 74 -11.90 -6.36 -9.90
N GLU A 75 -11.60 -5.41 -10.77
CA GLU A 75 -11.05 -5.71 -12.10
C GLU A 75 -9.53 -5.67 -12.10
N LEU A 76 -8.91 -6.56 -12.87
CA LEU A 76 -7.49 -6.48 -13.18
C LEU A 76 -7.28 -5.71 -14.49
N PRO A 77 -6.21 -4.89 -14.60
CA PRO A 77 -5.86 -4.24 -15.85
C PRO A 77 -5.66 -5.26 -16.98
N ARG A 78 -5.95 -4.84 -18.22
CA ARG A 78 -5.79 -5.65 -19.43
C ARG A 78 -4.66 -5.11 -20.30
N PRO A 79 -3.39 -5.42 -19.95
CA PRO A 79 -2.24 -4.86 -20.65
C PRO A 79 -2.15 -5.39 -22.09
N ARG A 80 -1.78 -4.50 -23.02
CA ARG A 80 -1.59 -4.77 -24.45
C ARG A 80 -0.13 -5.04 -24.80
N CYS A 81 0.79 -4.55 -23.99
CA CYS A 81 2.23 -4.74 -24.14
C CYS A 81 2.90 -5.02 -22.79
N ARG A 82 4.20 -5.31 -22.81
CA ARG A 82 4.94 -5.66 -21.60
C ARG A 82 5.00 -4.50 -20.59
N ASP A 83 5.12 -3.27 -21.06
CA ASP A 83 5.30 -2.10 -20.19
C ASP A 83 4.01 -1.72 -19.44
N GLU A 84 2.85 -2.21 -19.89
CA GLU A 84 1.57 -2.04 -19.22
C GLU A 84 1.35 -3.02 -18.05
N TYR A 85 2.25 -3.97 -17.81
CA TYR A 85 2.22 -4.82 -16.61
C TYR A 85 2.74 -4.08 -15.37
N ASN A 86 2.18 -2.90 -15.08
CA ASN A 86 2.51 -2.04 -13.95
C ASN A 86 1.21 -1.61 -13.24
N LEU A 87 1.11 -1.76 -11.92
CA LEU A 87 -0.02 -1.24 -11.13
C LEU A 87 0.13 0.23 -10.79
N GLY A 88 1.36 0.74 -10.73
CA GLY A 88 1.69 2.08 -10.28
C GLY A 88 2.56 2.09 -9.02
N ASP A 89 2.52 3.21 -8.31
CA ASP A 89 3.41 3.50 -7.19
C ASP A 89 2.65 3.73 -5.88
N ILE A 90 3.18 3.18 -4.79
CA ILE A 90 2.71 3.41 -3.42
C ILE A 90 3.80 4.14 -2.65
N PHE A 91 3.47 5.29 -2.08
CA PHE A 91 4.32 6.03 -1.16
C PHE A 91 3.83 5.79 0.26
N LEU A 92 4.65 5.13 1.08
CA LEU A 92 4.39 4.91 2.50
C LEU A 92 5.06 6.01 3.32
N GLY A 93 4.27 6.79 4.06
CA GLY A 93 4.71 7.79 5.02
C GLY A 93 5.28 7.16 6.28
N VAL A 94 6.44 6.52 6.14
CA VAL A 94 7.09 5.73 7.19
C VAL A 94 7.32 6.51 8.47
N GLU A 95 7.72 7.78 8.37
CA GLU A 95 7.93 8.63 9.54
C GLU A 95 6.62 8.96 10.25
N TYR A 96 5.56 9.24 9.49
CA TYR A 96 4.21 9.49 10.00
C TYR A 96 3.66 8.26 10.72
N ILE A 97 3.68 7.10 10.05
CA ILE A 97 3.23 5.82 10.62
C ILE A 97 3.99 5.50 11.90
N HIS A 98 5.32 5.65 11.90
CA HIS A 98 6.13 5.38 13.08
C HIS A 98 5.77 6.28 14.27
N GLN A 99 5.45 7.56 14.03
CA GLN A 99 4.98 8.45 15.09
C GLN A 99 3.63 8.00 15.66
N GLN A 100 2.69 7.59 14.81
CA GLN A 100 1.40 7.06 15.23
C GLN A 100 1.56 5.76 16.05
N CYS A 101 2.34 4.81 15.57
CA CYS A 101 2.60 3.55 16.28
C CYS A 101 3.23 3.76 17.66
N ARG A 102 4.11 4.78 17.82
CA ARG A 102 4.67 5.11 19.15
C ARG A 102 3.63 5.64 20.12
N ALA A 103 2.57 6.28 19.62
CA ALA A 103 1.47 6.79 20.44
C ALA A 103 0.42 5.71 20.74
N SER A 104 0.09 4.86 19.76
CA SER A 104 -0.91 3.79 19.92
C SER A 104 -0.37 2.52 20.58
N GLY A 105 0.95 2.29 20.51
CA GLY A 105 1.59 1.04 20.95
C GLY A 105 1.50 -0.09 19.93
N GLU A 106 1.03 0.18 18.71
CA GLU A 106 0.95 -0.81 17.64
C GLU A 106 2.32 -1.19 17.07
N ASP A 107 2.42 -2.41 16.54
CA ASP A 107 3.64 -2.87 15.88
C ASP A 107 3.83 -2.17 14.53
N PHE A 108 4.96 -1.48 14.40
CA PHE A 108 5.27 -0.65 13.24
C PHE A 108 5.31 -1.44 11.91
N ASP A 109 5.90 -2.63 11.90
CA ASP A 109 6.00 -3.44 10.68
C ASP A 109 4.64 -4.04 10.29
N SER A 110 3.80 -4.35 11.27
CA SER A 110 2.40 -4.76 11.06
C SER A 110 1.59 -3.65 10.42
N VAL A 111 1.64 -2.43 10.98
CA VAL A 111 0.95 -1.27 10.39
C VAL A 111 1.47 -0.99 8.99
N LEU A 112 2.79 -1.04 8.75
CA LEU A 112 3.33 -0.88 7.40
C LEU A 112 2.78 -1.92 6.39
N ALA A 113 2.63 -3.17 6.80
CA ALA A 113 2.07 -4.21 5.94
C ALA A 113 0.59 -3.94 5.62
N VAL A 114 -0.20 -3.53 6.61
CA VAL A 114 -1.60 -3.16 6.44
C VAL A 114 -1.75 -1.92 5.54
N THR A 115 -0.96 -0.88 5.79
CA THR A 115 -0.96 0.33 4.94
C THR A 115 -0.55 0.02 3.50
N ALA A 116 0.38 -0.92 3.28
CA ALA A 116 0.74 -1.37 1.94
C ALA A 116 -0.39 -2.16 1.26
N ALA A 117 -1.15 -2.96 2.02
CA ALA A 117 -2.35 -3.65 1.54
C ALA A 117 -3.42 -2.65 1.07
N HIS A 118 -3.69 -1.63 1.89
CA HIS A 118 -4.57 -0.51 1.54
C HIS A 118 -4.12 0.21 0.27
N GLY A 119 -2.81 0.51 0.19
CA GLY A 119 -2.21 1.14 -0.97
C GLY A 119 -2.41 0.34 -2.26
N LEU A 120 -2.25 -0.99 -2.21
CA LEU A 120 -2.48 -1.89 -3.35
C LEU A 120 -3.95 -1.93 -3.78
N CYS A 121 -4.88 -1.96 -2.83
CA CYS A 121 -6.32 -1.88 -3.14
C CYS A 121 -6.63 -0.61 -3.94
N HIS A 122 -6.10 0.54 -3.54
CA HIS A 122 -6.26 1.78 -4.29
C HIS A 122 -5.67 1.73 -5.71
N LEU A 123 -4.55 1.04 -5.93
CA LEU A 123 -3.99 0.86 -7.28
C LEU A 123 -4.92 0.05 -8.20
N LEU A 124 -5.82 -0.76 -7.64
CA LEU A 124 -6.81 -1.58 -8.36
C LEU A 124 -8.22 -0.96 -8.31
N GLY A 125 -8.32 0.35 -8.10
CA GLY A 125 -9.58 1.07 -8.23
C GLY A 125 -10.53 0.95 -7.04
N TYR A 126 -10.13 0.28 -5.95
CA TYR A 126 -10.91 0.32 -4.71
C TYR A 126 -10.87 1.73 -4.11
N GLN A 127 -12.03 2.18 -3.64
CA GLN A 127 -12.23 3.48 -3.00
C GLN A 127 -12.98 3.28 -1.70
N HIS A 128 -13.04 4.33 -0.87
CA HIS A 128 -13.75 4.31 0.39
C HIS A 128 -14.43 5.64 0.70
N ASN A 129 -14.89 6.35 -0.34
CA ASN A 129 -15.54 7.66 -0.20
C ASN A 129 -17.01 7.53 0.23
N THR A 130 -17.64 6.40 -0.10
CA THR A 130 -18.99 6.05 0.30
C THR A 130 -19.01 4.77 1.13
N LYS A 131 -20.09 4.55 1.90
CA LYS A 131 -20.26 3.35 2.71
C LYS A 131 -20.18 2.03 1.89
N PRO A 132 -20.82 1.90 0.72
CA PRO A 132 -20.70 0.68 -0.09
C PRO A 132 -19.28 0.44 -0.60
N GLU A 133 -18.59 1.49 -1.07
CA GLU A 133 -17.20 1.39 -1.52
C GLU A 133 -16.27 0.98 -0.37
N TRP A 134 -16.42 1.61 0.80
CA TRP A 134 -15.66 1.26 2.00
C TRP A 134 -15.89 -0.21 2.39
N GLN A 135 -17.13 -0.70 2.38
CA GLN A 135 -17.42 -2.11 2.67
C GLN A 135 -16.74 -3.06 1.68
N GLN A 136 -16.76 -2.72 0.39
CA GLN A 136 -16.11 -3.51 -0.65
C GLN A 136 -14.58 -3.53 -0.48
N MET A 137 -13.97 -2.37 -0.20
CA MET A 137 -12.53 -2.25 0.03
C MET A 137 -12.11 -2.97 1.31
N TYR A 138 -12.82 -2.75 2.42
CA TYR A 138 -12.56 -3.40 3.70
C TYR A 138 -12.58 -4.92 3.56
N GLN A 139 -13.60 -5.48 2.89
CA GLN A 139 -13.69 -6.93 2.68
C GLN A 139 -12.51 -7.45 1.85
N LYS A 140 -12.06 -6.68 0.85
CA LYS A 140 -10.89 -7.07 0.06
C LYS A 140 -9.60 -7.00 0.88
N GLU A 141 -9.44 -5.99 1.74
CA GLU A 141 -8.31 -5.88 2.65
C GLU A 141 -8.26 -7.05 3.65
N VAL A 142 -9.40 -7.44 4.22
CA VAL A 142 -9.51 -8.64 5.07
C VAL A 142 -8.99 -9.87 4.32
N GLU A 143 -9.51 -10.14 3.12
CA GLU A 143 -9.15 -11.31 2.31
C GLU A 143 -7.64 -11.39 2.04
N ILE A 144 -7.00 -10.28 1.66
CA ILE A 144 -5.57 -10.30 1.33
C ILE A 144 -4.68 -10.34 2.57
N LEU A 145 -5.11 -9.74 3.69
CA LEU A 145 -4.41 -9.81 4.96
C LEU A 145 -4.51 -11.20 5.60
N GLU A 146 -5.63 -11.90 5.44
CA GLU A 146 -5.77 -13.29 5.86
C GLU A 146 -4.74 -14.20 5.19
N GLU A 147 -4.50 -14.00 3.90
CA GLU A 147 -3.46 -14.75 3.18
C GLU A 147 -2.05 -14.46 3.73
N LEU A 148 -1.77 -13.19 4.06
CA LEU A 148 -0.50 -12.81 4.69
C LEU A 148 -0.36 -13.39 6.11
N ASN A 149 -1.44 -13.36 6.91
CA ASN A 149 -1.50 -13.92 8.25
C ASN A 149 -1.24 -15.43 8.21
N ARG A 150 -1.85 -16.16 7.27
CA ARG A 150 -1.67 -17.60 7.08
C ARG A 150 -0.20 -17.99 6.82
N LEU A 151 0.54 -17.14 6.11
CA LEU A 151 1.94 -17.40 5.76
C LEU A 151 2.96 -16.93 6.81
N THR A 152 2.60 -15.94 7.61
CA THR A 152 3.52 -15.30 8.57
C THR A 152 3.22 -15.63 10.04
N GLY A 153 2.03 -16.16 10.33
CA GLY A 153 1.52 -16.33 11.70
C GLY A 153 1.10 -15.01 12.36
N ALA A 154 1.06 -13.91 11.61
CA ALA A 154 0.59 -12.62 12.09
C ALA A 154 -0.94 -12.60 12.28
N SER A 155 -1.45 -11.55 12.93
CA SER A 155 -2.88 -11.32 13.14
C SER A 155 -3.23 -9.89 12.72
N LEU A 156 -2.95 -9.58 11.45
CA LEU A 156 -3.20 -8.27 10.85
C LEU A 156 -4.68 -8.08 10.52
N ARG A 157 -5.16 -6.84 10.65
CA ARG A 157 -6.53 -6.41 10.30
C ARG A 157 -6.46 -5.09 9.51
N PRO A 158 -7.46 -4.77 8.68
CA PRO A 158 -7.55 -3.47 8.04
C PRO A 158 -7.55 -2.31 9.03
N LEU A 159 -7.14 -1.12 8.58
CA LEU A 159 -7.17 0.14 9.34
C LEU A 159 -8.59 0.70 9.49
#